data_AF-A0A7N4NGV4-F1
#
_entry.id   AF-A0A7N4NGV4-F1
#
_cell.length_a   1.000
_cell.length_b   1.000
_cell.length_c   1.000
_cell.angle_alpha   90.00
_cell.angle_beta   90.00
_cell.angle_gamma   90.00
#
_symmetry.space_group_name_H-M   'P 1'
#
loop_
_entity.id
_entity.type
_entity.pdbx_description
1 polymer ?
#
loop_
_entity_poly.entity_id
_entity_poly.type
_entity_poly.pdbx_seq_one_letter_code
_entity_poly.pdbx_strand_id
1 'polypeptide(L)'
;MLSRLALHAAGALGPYVLGTGLILYLLSKEIYVITADTVAAMTTLGLFIYVVKKYGPSIASFADKLREDQLGQAEGLKQASLKGISDAIELEKKQQALVAKRHYLFDVQRNNIAMTLEVFYRERLHKVYTEVKNRLDYHIAKQNMMRRKEQEHMISWVENHVMKSISAQEEKETITKCIADLKVLAKKAQAQSQSVL
;
A
#
# COMPACT_ATOMS: atom_id res chain seq x y z
N MET A 1 9.16 70.00 -13.84
CA MET A 1 8.12 69.53 -12.90
C MET A 1 7.26 70.68 -12.35
N LEU A 2 7.84 71.86 -12.07
CA LEU A 2 7.10 73.04 -11.59
C LEU A 2 6.04 73.61 -12.56
N SER A 3 6.24 73.53 -13.89
CA SER A 3 5.29 74.08 -14.87
C SER A 3 3.97 73.31 -15.00
N ARG A 4 3.97 71.97 -14.83
CA ARG A 4 2.73 71.16 -14.88
C ARG A 4 1.85 71.33 -13.65
N LEU A 5 2.45 71.64 -12.50
CA LEU A 5 1.72 71.93 -11.26
C LEU A 5 1.03 73.31 -11.33
N ALA A 6 1.73 74.32 -11.88
CA ALA A 6 1.18 75.66 -12.08
C ALA A 6 0.03 75.69 -13.10
N LEU A 7 0.11 74.91 -14.18
CA LEU A 7 -0.96 74.79 -15.17
C LEU A 7 -2.19 74.05 -14.61
N HIS A 8 -2.01 73.03 -13.76
CA HIS A 8 -3.12 72.40 -13.04
C HIS A 8 -3.77 73.35 -12.03
N ALA A 9 -2.99 74.18 -11.34
CA ALA A 9 -3.52 75.19 -10.43
C ALA A 9 -4.32 76.26 -11.18
N ALA A 10 -3.83 76.75 -12.33
CA ALA A 10 -4.54 77.70 -13.18
C ALA A 10 -5.82 77.10 -13.81
N GLY A 11 -5.80 75.81 -14.20
CA GLY A 11 -6.97 75.11 -14.70
C GLY A 11 -8.04 74.87 -13.63
N ALA A 12 -7.63 74.58 -12.38
CA ALA A 12 -8.55 74.46 -11.25
C ALA A 12 -9.16 75.80 -10.83
N LEU A 13 -8.42 76.91 -10.97
CA LEU A 13 -8.92 78.26 -10.66
C LEU A 13 -10.07 78.70 -11.59
N GLY A 14 -10.16 78.18 -12.81
CA GLY A 14 -11.24 78.46 -13.75
C GLY A 14 -12.65 78.29 -13.17
N PRO A 15 -13.05 77.09 -12.71
CA PRO A 15 -14.37 76.87 -12.12
C PRO A 15 -14.59 77.61 -10.79
N TYR A 16 -13.55 77.84 -9.97
CA TYR A 16 -13.70 78.61 -8.73
C TYR A 16 -13.94 80.10 -9.00
N VAL A 17 -13.23 80.69 -9.96
CA VAL A 17 -13.44 82.10 -10.39
C VAL A 17 -14.78 82.25 -11.10
N LEU A 18 -15.20 81.26 -11.89
CA LEU A 18 -16.53 81.24 -12.50
C LEU A 18 -17.64 81.13 -11.45
N GLY A 19 -17.49 80.25 -10.46
CA GLY A 19 -18.47 80.07 -9.39
C GLY A 19 -18.62 81.33 -8.52
N THR A 20 -17.51 81.93 -8.11
CA THR A 20 -17.53 83.22 -7.38
C THR A 20 -18.08 84.37 -8.23
N GLY A 21 -17.75 84.41 -9.52
CA GLY A 21 -18.28 85.39 -10.48
C GLY A 21 -19.79 85.26 -10.69
N LEU A 22 -20.34 84.04 -10.79
CA LEU A 22 -21.78 83.79 -10.90
C LEU A 22 -22.52 84.22 -9.64
N ILE A 23 -21.99 83.91 -8.45
CA ILE A 23 -22.58 84.33 -7.18
C ILE A 23 -22.65 85.86 -7.11
N LEU A 24 -21.54 86.54 -7.42
CA LEU A 24 -21.47 88.00 -7.41
C LEU A 24 -22.40 88.64 -8.45
N TYR A 25 -22.53 88.03 -9.63
CA TYR A 25 -23.46 88.47 -10.69
C TYR A 25 -24.93 88.34 -10.28
N LEU A 26 -25.32 87.21 -9.66
CA LEU A 26 -26.69 86.97 -9.17
C LEU A 26 -27.10 87.95 -8.07
N LEU A 27 -26.16 88.31 -7.19
CA LEU A 27 -26.32 89.34 -6.16
C LEU A 27 -26.38 90.75 -6.76
N SER A 28 -25.47 91.08 -7.70
CA SER A 28 -25.36 92.42 -8.29
C SER A 28 -26.52 92.79 -9.24
N LYS A 29 -27.19 91.79 -9.84
CA LYS A 29 -28.35 92.01 -10.73
C LYS A 29 -29.70 91.79 -10.02
N GLU A 30 -29.71 91.63 -8.70
CA GLU A 30 -30.90 91.34 -7.87
C GLU A 30 -31.75 90.15 -8.37
N ILE A 31 -31.18 89.28 -9.21
CA ILE A 31 -31.85 88.04 -9.64
C ILE A 31 -32.05 87.12 -8.41
N TYR A 32 -31.18 87.26 -7.40
CA TYR A 32 -31.32 86.60 -6.10
C TYR A 32 -31.41 87.65 -4.97
N VAL A 33 -32.60 87.82 -4.40
CA VAL A 33 -32.88 88.79 -3.32
C VAL A 33 -32.69 88.14 -1.95
N ILE A 34 -31.86 88.74 -1.09
CA ILE A 34 -31.61 88.26 0.28
C ILE A 34 -32.84 88.52 1.14
N THR A 35 -33.67 87.48 1.26
CA THR A 35 -34.87 87.44 2.13
C THR A 35 -34.61 86.51 3.33
N ALA A 36 -35.44 86.56 4.37
CA ALA A 36 -35.35 85.66 5.53
C ALA A 36 -35.28 84.16 5.15
N ASP A 37 -35.90 83.77 4.02
CA ASP A 37 -35.86 82.41 3.47
C ASP A 37 -34.45 81.98 2.99
N THR A 38 -33.62 82.93 2.56
CA THR A 38 -32.22 82.64 2.15
C THR A 38 -31.34 82.23 3.34
N VAL A 39 -31.61 82.79 4.53
CA VAL A 39 -30.94 82.41 5.77
C VAL A 39 -31.38 81.01 6.21
N ALA A 40 -32.66 80.68 6.06
CA ALA A 40 -33.18 79.34 6.31
C ALA A 40 -32.63 78.28 5.32
N ALA A 41 -32.45 78.66 4.05
CA ALA A 41 -31.82 77.79 3.05
C ALA A 41 -30.34 77.50 3.40
N MET A 42 -29.58 78.51 3.83
CA MET A 42 -28.17 78.35 4.21
C MET A 42 -27.99 77.46 5.45
N THR A 43 -28.85 77.60 6.47
CA THR A 43 -28.80 76.73 7.65
C THR A 43 -29.20 75.29 7.33
N THR A 44 -30.20 75.09 6.48
CA THR A 44 -30.61 73.77 5.98
C THR A 44 -29.49 73.09 5.19
N LEU A 45 -28.83 73.83 4.28
CA LEU A 45 -27.65 73.34 3.54
C LEU A 45 -26.50 72.97 4.48
N GLY A 46 -26.22 73.78 5.50
CA GLY A 46 -25.21 73.49 6.51
C GLY A 46 -25.49 72.19 7.26
N LEU A 47 -26.76 71.94 7.60
CA LEU A 47 -27.19 70.71 8.27
C LEU A 47 -27.03 69.49 7.35
N PHE A 48 -27.38 69.60 6.07
CA PHE A 48 -27.12 68.54 5.08
C PHE A 48 -25.63 68.20 4.95
N ILE A 49 -24.75 69.21 4.85
CA ILE A 49 -23.30 69.00 4.77
C ILE A 49 -22.79 68.29 6.03
N TYR A 50 -23.28 68.67 7.21
CA TYR A 50 -22.90 68.03 8.47
C TYR A 50 -23.36 66.56 8.54
N VAL A 51 -24.60 66.27 8.14
CA VAL A 51 -25.14 64.90 8.09
C VAL A 51 -24.34 64.05 7.11
N VAL A 52 -24.04 64.55 5.91
CA VAL A 52 -23.23 63.82 4.91
C VAL A 52 -21.82 63.57 5.44
N LYS A 53 -21.17 64.55 6.08
CA LYS A 53 -19.83 64.35 6.64
C LYS A 53 -19.80 63.34 7.80
N LYS A 54 -20.80 63.37 8.68
CA LYS A 54 -20.83 62.52 9.88
C LYS A 54 -21.35 61.11 9.61
N TYR A 55 -22.39 60.96 8.80
CA TYR A 55 -23.03 59.67 8.50
C TYR A 55 -22.61 59.06 7.16
N GLY A 56 -21.97 59.83 6.27
CA GLY A 56 -21.46 59.35 4.99
C GLY A 56 -20.55 58.12 5.11
N PRO A 57 -19.55 58.08 6.02
CA PRO A 57 -18.70 56.90 6.20
C PRO A 57 -19.47 55.66 6.66
N SER A 58 -20.51 55.84 7.48
CA SER A 58 -21.36 54.74 7.96
C SER A 58 -22.23 54.17 6.84
N ILE A 59 -22.74 55.03 5.94
CA ILE A 59 -23.56 54.61 4.80
C ILE A 59 -22.68 53.95 3.73
N ALA A 60 -21.49 54.50 3.48
CA ALA A 60 -20.51 53.91 2.54
C ALA A 60 -20.10 52.51 2.98
N SER A 61 -19.68 52.35 4.24
CA SER A 61 -19.32 51.02 4.78
C SER A 61 -20.48 50.02 4.81
N PHE A 62 -21.72 50.48 4.98
CA PHE A 62 -22.89 49.62 4.84
C PHE A 62 -23.11 49.18 3.38
N ALA A 63 -23.00 50.11 2.43
CA ALA A 63 -23.11 49.79 1.00
C ALA A 63 -22.01 48.84 0.52
N ASP A 64 -20.78 49.02 1.01
CA ASP A 64 -19.65 48.15 0.69
C ASP A 64 -19.88 46.73 1.22
N LYS A 65 -20.37 46.58 2.46
CA LYS A 65 -20.72 45.25 3.03
C LYS A 65 -21.79 44.53 2.21
N LEU A 66 -22.85 45.21 1.81
CA LEU A 66 -23.90 44.60 0.98
C LEU A 66 -23.34 44.11 -0.36
N ARG A 67 -22.42 44.87 -0.94
CA ARG A 67 -21.76 44.50 -2.19
C ARG A 67 -20.82 43.31 -2.01
N GLU A 68 -20.06 43.28 -0.93
CA GLU A 68 -19.18 42.16 -0.58
C GLU A 68 -19.97 40.87 -0.32
N ASP A 69 -21.09 40.94 0.40
CA ASP A 69 -21.97 39.80 0.64
C ASP A 69 -22.57 39.23 -0.66
N GLN A 70 -22.99 40.10 -1.58
CA GLN A 70 -23.51 39.67 -2.89
C GLN A 70 -22.43 39.01 -3.75
N LEU A 71 -21.22 39.59 -3.77
CA LEU A 71 -20.08 39.01 -4.48
C LEU A 71 -19.66 37.67 -3.85
N GLY A 72 -19.60 37.59 -2.53
CA GLY A 72 -19.27 36.37 -1.79
C GLY A 72 -20.27 35.24 -2.02
N GLN A 73 -21.57 35.55 -2.10
CA GLN A 73 -22.58 34.56 -2.47
C GLN A 73 -22.43 34.07 -3.91
N ALA A 74 -22.21 34.99 -4.86
CA ALA A 74 -22.01 34.63 -6.26
C ALA A 74 -20.75 33.78 -6.47
N GLU A 75 -19.64 34.14 -5.82
CA GLU A 75 -18.39 33.38 -5.83
C GLU A 75 -18.56 32.03 -5.12
N GLY A 76 -19.28 31.99 -4.00
CA GLY A 76 -19.60 30.76 -3.28
C GLY A 76 -20.40 29.77 -4.13
N LEU A 77 -21.43 30.23 -4.85
CA LEU A 77 -22.21 29.40 -5.77
C LEU A 77 -21.38 28.91 -6.96
N LYS A 78 -20.54 29.77 -7.52
CA LYS A 78 -19.61 29.39 -8.59
C LYS A 78 -18.60 28.35 -8.11
N GLN A 79 -18.05 28.51 -6.91
CA GLN A 79 -17.10 27.54 -6.36
C GLN A 79 -17.78 26.22 -6.01
N ALA A 80 -19.00 26.26 -5.47
CA ALA A 80 -19.77 25.06 -5.16
C ALA A 80 -20.13 24.27 -6.43
N SER A 81 -20.55 24.96 -7.50
CA SER A 81 -20.83 24.32 -8.79
C SER A 81 -19.56 23.75 -9.43
N LEU A 82 -18.44 24.48 -9.42
CA LEU A 82 -17.16 23.97 -9.92
C LEU A 82 -16.70 22.73 -9.15
N LYS A 83 -16.83 22.72 -7.82
CA LYS A 83 -16.55 21.55 -6.97
C LYS A 83 -17.46 20.37 -7.31
N GLY A 84 -18.76 20.59 -7.44
CA GLY A 84 -19.70 19.54 -7.81
C GLY A 84 -19.35 18.90 -9.16
N ILE A 85 -18.97 19.71 -10.15
CA ILE A 85 -18.55 19.22 -11.46
C ILE A 85 -17.21 18.48 -11.37
N SER A 86 -16.21 18.99 -10.62
CA SER A 86 -14.93 18.30 -10.46
C SER A 86 -15.10 16.94 -9.77
N ASP A 87 -15.93 16.88 -8.73
CA ASP A 87 -16.20 15.65 -7.99
C ASP A 87 -16.89 14.61 -8.87
N ALA A 88 -17.84 15.04 -9.72
CA ALA A 88 -18.47 14.19 -10.71
C ALA A 88 -17.46 13.63 -11.73
N ILE A 89 -16.57 14.47 -12.25
CA ILE A 89 -15.50 14.04 -13.19
C ILE A 89 -14.56 13.03 -12.52
N GLU A 90 -14.18 13.26 -11.26
CA GLU A 90 -13.32 12.31 -10.52
C GLU A 90 -14.01 10.97 -10.30
N LEU A 91 -15.31 10.97 -10.01
CA LEU A 91 -16.10 9.76 -9.82
C LEU A 91 -16.20 8.96 -11.12
N GLU A 92 -16.47 9.62 -12.25
CA GLU A 92 -16.49 8.98 -13.56
C GLU A 92 -15.13 8.39 -13.95
N LYS A 93 -14.03 9.12 -13.71
CA LYS A 93 -12.67 8.60 -13.93
C LYS A 93 -12.38 7.35 -13.11
N LYS A 94 -12.81 7.32 -11.84
CA LYS A 94 -12.70 6.12 -10.99
C LYS A 94 -13.50 4.96 -11.56
N GLN A 95 -14.72 5.20 -12.02
CA GLN A 95 -15.56 4.18 -12.66
C GLN A 95 -14.94 3.65 -13.96
N GLN A 96 -14.41 4.53 -14.82
CA GLN A 96 -13.73 4.13 -16.05
C GLN A 96 -12.50 3.27 -15.75
N ALA A 97 -11.71 3.63 -14.72
CA ALA A 97 -10.58 2.82 -14.27
C ALA A 97 -11.01 1.44 -13.73
N LEU A 98 -12.16 1.34 -13.05
CA LEU A 98 -12.71 0.06 -12.58
C LEU A 98 -13.19 -0.81 -13.75
N VAL A 99 -13.85 -0.22 -14.74
CA VAL A 99 -14.28 -0.92 -15.96
C VAL A 99 -13.06 -1.43 -16.72
N ALA A 100 -12.03 -0.58 -16.87
CA ALA A 100 -10.77 -0.97 -17.48
C ALA A 100 -10.13 -2.15 -16.75
N LYS A 101 -10.24 -2.26 -15.42
CA LYS A 101 -9.69 -3.37 -14.61
C LYS A 101 -10.54 -4.65 -14.62
N ARG A 102 -11.75 -4.65 -15.19
CA ARG A 102 -12.66 -5.81 -15.14
C ARG A 102 -12.10 -7.06 -15.82
N HIS A 103 -11.30 -6.90 -16.89
CA HIS A 103 -10.72 -8.03 -17.61
C HIS A 103 -9.78 -8.89 -16.74
N TYR A 104 -9.09 -8.29 -15.76
CA TYR A 104 -8.23 -9.04 -14.84
C TYR A 104 -8.97 -10.12 -14.07
N LEU A 105 -10.23 -9.89 -13.70
CA LEU A 105 -11.04 -10.90 -13.01
C LEU A 105 -11.27 -12.13 -13.91
N PHE A 106 -11.58 -11.90 -15.18
CA PHE A 106 -11.76 -12.97 -16.16
C PHE A 106 -10.44 -13.70 -16.47
N ASP A 107 -9.31 -12.98 -16.50
CA ASP A 107 -7.99 -13.60 -16.69
C ASP A 107 -7.64 -14.52 -15.51
N VAL A 108 -7.88 -14.07 -14.28
CA VAL A 108 -7.66 -14.90 -13.08
C VAL A 108 -8.57 -16.14 -13.10
N GLN A 109 -9.84 -16.00 -13.46
CA GLN A 109 -10.76 -17.14 -13.56
C GLN A 109 -10.30 -18.14 -14.63
N ARG A 110 -9.91 -17.67 -15.82
CA ARG A 110 -9.40 -18.52 -16.90
C ARG A 110 -8.14 -19.27 -16.48
N ASN A 111 -7.19 -18.56 -15.87
CA ASN A 111 -5.93 -19.15 -15.40
C ASN A 111 -6.15 -20.16 -14.27
N ASN A 112 -7.07 -19.88 -13.34
CA ASN A 112 -7.40 -20.81 -12.26
C ASN A 112 -8.01 -22.11 -12.80
N ILE A 113 -8.93 -22.02 -13.75
CA ILE A 113 -9.51 -23.22 -14.41
C ILE A 113 -8.42 -24.01 -15.14
N ALA A 114 -7.58 -23.34 -15.93
CA ALA A 114 -6.48 -23.99 -16.65
C ALA A 114 -5.51 -24.70 -15.68
N MET A 115 -5.11 -24.02 -14.60
CA MET A 115 -4.24 -24.59 -13.58
C MET A 115 -4.88 -25.80 -12.88
N THR A 116 -6.18 -25.71 -12.54
CA THR A 116 -6.91 -26.81 -11.91
C THR A 116 -6.96 -28.05 -12.79
N LEU A 117 -7.17 -27.87 -14.10
CA LEU A 117 -7.15 -28.97 -15.08
C LEU A 117 -5.76 -29.63 -15.15
N GLU A 118 -4.69 -28.84 -15.19
CA GLU A 118 -3.31 -29.35 -15.18
C GLU A 118 -2.98 -30.10 -13.89
N VAL A 119 -3.44 -29.61 -12.73
CA VAL A 119 -3.27 -30.28 -11.44
C VAL A 119 -3.98 -31.64 -11.46
N PHE A 120 -5.25 -31.70 -11.85
CA PHE A 120 -5.98 -32.97 -11.92
C PHE A 120 -5.34 -33.95 -12.92
N TYR A 121 -4.81 -33.45 -14.03
CA TYR A 121 -4.08 -34.28 -14.99
C TYR A 121 -2.83 -34.91 -14.35
N ARG A 122 -2.02 -34.09 -13.67
CA ARG A 122 -0.80 -34.56 -12.97
C ARG A 122 -1.14 -35.51 -11.82
N GLU A 123 -2.17 -35.24 -11.04
CA GLU A 123 -2.63 -36.13 -9.97
C GLU A 123 -3.01 -37.51 -10.50
N ARG A 124 -3.73 -37.57 -11.63
CA ARG A 124 -4.09 -38.85 -12.26
C ARG A 124 -2.85 -39.63 -12.71
N LEU A 125 -1.87 -38.97 -13.33
CA LEU A 125 -0.60 -39.60 -13.70
C LEU A 125 0.17 -40.08 -12.48
N HIS A 126 0.29 -39.26 -11.43
CA HIS A 126 0.96 -39.62 -10.18
C HIS A 126 0.28 -40.78 -9.47
N LYS A 127 -1.05 -40.85 -9.49
CA LYS A 127 -1.80 -41.98 -8.94
C LYS A 127 -1.44 -43.27 -9.67
N VAL A 128 -1.47 -43.28 -10.99
CA VAL A 128 -1.08 -44.46 -11.80
C VAL A 128 0.36 -44.86 -11.53
N TYR A 129 1.29 -43.89 -11.54
CA TYR A 129 2.69 -44.13 -11.22
C TYR A 129 2.89 -44.77 -9.84
N THR A 130 2.21 -44.24 -8.83
CA THR A 130 2.30 -44.74 -7.45
C THR A 130 1.74 -46.14 -7.32
N GLU A 131 0.60 -46.44 -7.95
CA GLU A 131 0.03 -47.79 -7.96
C GLU A 131 0.98 -48.80 -8.61
N VAL A 132 1.54 -48.49 -9.78
CA VAL A 132 2.50 -49.38 -10.46
C VAL A 132 3.75 -49.60 -9.61
N LYS A 133 4.28 -48.52 -9.01
CA LYS A 133 5.42 -48.62 -8.08
C LYS A 133 5.10 -49.49 -6.88
N ASN A 134 3.93 -49.33 -6.27
CA ASN A 134 3.51 -50.14 -5.12
C ASN A 134 3.43 -51.64 -5.47
N ARG A 135 2.97 -52.00 -6.67
CA ARG A 135 2.98 -53.40 -7.13
C ARG A 135 4.40 -53.94 -7.26
N LEU A 136 5.30 -53.16 -7.85
CA LEU A 136 6.70 -53.58 -8.00
C LEU A 136 7.41 -53.70 -6.64
N ASP A 137 7.26 -52.69 -5.78
CA ASP A 137 7.83 -52.68 -4.44
C ASP A 137 7.29 -53.86 -3.60
N TYR A 138 6.02 -54.24 -3.77
CA TYR A 138 5.46 -55.44 -3.16
C TYR A 138 6.17 -56.73 -3.60
N HIS A 139 6.44 -56.89 -4.89
CA HIS A 139 7.17 -58.06 -5.40
C HIS A 139 8.60 -58.12 -4.86
N ILE A 140 9.30 -56.99 -4.81
CA ILE A 140 10.65 -56.89 -4.25
C ILE A 140 10.63 -57.23 -2.76
N ALA A 141 9.68 -56.66 -2.01
CA ALA A 141 9.52 -56.93 -0.58
C ALA A 141 9.25 -58.42 -0.32
N LYS A 142 8.38 -59.06 -1.12
CA LYS A 142 8.11 -60.50 -1.03
C LYS A 142 9.37 -61.32 -1.29
N GLN A 143 10.14 -61.00 -2.33
CA GLN A 143 11.40 -61.70 -2.63
C GLN A 143 12.43 -61.54 -1.50
N ASN A 144 12.56 -60.32 -0.97
CA ASN A 144 13.48 -60.05 0.14
C ASN A 144 13.06 -60.77 1.42
N MET A 145 11.76 -60.88 1.69
CA MET A 145 11.23 -61.66 2.82
C MET A 145 11.53 -63.15 2.66
N MET A 146 11.30 -63.73 1.47
CA MET A 146 11.58 -65.15 1.20
C MET A 146 13.08 -65.45 1.37
N ARG A 147 13.96 -64.64 0.77
CA ARG A 147 15.41 -64.79 0.94
C ARG A 147 15.82 -64.68 2.41
N ARG A 148 15.25 -63.75 3.16
CA ARG A 148 15.51 -63.61 4.60
C ARG A 148 15.06 -64.85 5.37
N LYS A 149 13.89 -65.41 5.06
CA LYS A 149 13.39 -66.63 5.69
C LYS A 149 14.24 -67.86 5.37
N GLU A 150 14.68 -67.99 4.12
CA GLU A 150 15.62 -69.05 3.70
C GLU A 150 16.95 -68.93 4.45
N GLN A 151 17.50 -67.71 4.58
CA GLN A 151 18.72 -67.45 5.34
C GLN A 151 18.55 -67.79 6.83
N GLU A 152 17.48 -67.32 7.47
CA GLU A 152 17.16 -67.65 8.87
C GLU A 152 17.04 -69.16 9.10
N HIS A 153 16.34 -69.86 8.19
CA HIS A 153 16.19 -71.31 8.27
C HIS A 153 17.52 -72.04 8.06
N MET A 154 18.33 -71.62 7.10
CA MET A 154 19.65 -72.18 6.83
C MET A 154 20.57 -72.01 8.04
N ILE A 155 20.61 -70.83 8.66
CA ILE A 155 21.41 -70.57 9.87
C ILE A 155 20.96 -71.51 11.00
N SER A 156 19.65 -71.55 11.29
CA SER A 156 19.12 -72.42 12.33
C SER A 156 19.36 -73.91 12.05
N TRP A 157 19.28 -74.34 10.78
CA TRP A 157 19.56 -75.72 10.39
C TRP A 157 21.04 -76.07 10.61
N VAL A 158 21.96 -75.20 10.18
CA VAL A 158 23.41 -75.38 10.38
C VAL A 158 23.74 -75.41 11.88
N GLU A 159 23.22 -74.47 12.66
CA GLU A 159 23.42 -74.45 14.12
C GLU A 159 22.95 -75.74 14.78
N ASN A 160 21.73 -76.20 14.46
CA ASN A 160 21.19 -77.44 15.00
C ASN A 160 21.99 -78.68 14.56
N HIS A 161 22.46 -78.72 13.31
CA HIS A 161 23.24 -79.85 12.80
C HIS A 161 24.64 -79.89 13.41
N VAL A 162 25.28 -78.73 13.56
CA VAL A 162 26.57 -78.58 14.25
C VAL A 162 26.43 -79.03 15.72
N MET A 163 25.43 -78.52 16.45
CA MET A 163 25.18 -78.93 17.84
C MET A 163 24.95 -80.44 17.99
N LYS A 164 24.23 -81.08 17.05
CA LYS A 164 24.03 -82.54 17.04
C LYS A 164 25.30 -83.32 16.71
N SER A 165 26.13 -82.83 15.78
CA SER A 165 27.38 -83.49 15.41
C SER A 165 28.43 -83.45 16.52
N ILE A 166 28.38 -82.45 17.40
CA ILE A 166 29.35 -82.25 18.48
C ILE A 166 29.10 -83.20 19.68
N SER A 167 27.90 -83.73 19.88
CA SER A 167 27.46 -84.17 21.22
C SER A 167 27.89 -85.56 21.73
N ALA A 168 28.97 -86.18 21.22
CA ALA A 168 29.58 -87.34 21.91
C ALA A 168 30.98 -87.73 21.38
N GLN A 169 31.18 -87.69 20.05
CA GLN A 169 32.41 -88.18 19.42
C GLN A 169 33.49 -87.09 19.37
N GLU A 170 33.10 -85.86 19.04
CA GLU A 170 34.00 -84.72 18.92
C GLU A 170 34.47 -84.16 20.27
N GLU A 171 33.76 -84.34 21.40
CA GLU A 171 34.26 -83.89 22.71
C GLU A 171 35.57 -84.59 23.08
N LYS A 172 35.70 -85.89 22.77
CA LYS A 172 36.92 -86.67 23.02
C LYS A 172 38.04 -86.30 22.04
N GLU A 173 37.70 -86.07 20.77
CA GLU A 173 38.66 -85.63 19.75
C GLU A 173 39.11 -84.18 19.97
N THR A 174 38.23 -83.31 20.48
CA THR A 174 38.54 -81.93 20.85
C THR A 174 39.40 -81.89 22.10
N ILE A 175 39.13 -82.69 23.12
CA ILE A 175 40.01 -82.80 24.30
C ILE A 175 41.41 -83.29 23.89
N THR A 176 41.51 -84.28 23.00
CA THR A 176 42.82 -84.77 22.53
C THR A 176 43.55 -83.76 21.65
N LYS A 177 42.86 -83.01 20.79
CA LYS A 177 43.43 -81.87 20.06
C LYS A 177 43.88 -80.74 20.99
N CYS A 178 43.07 -80.35 21.98
CA CYS A 178 43.46 -79.37 23.00
C CYS A 178 44.70 -79.83 23.79
N ILE A 179 44.79 -81.12 24.16
CA ILE A 179 46.00 -81.68 24.80
C ILE A 179 47.20 -81.65 23.85
N ALA A 180 46.99 -81.92 22.56
CA ALA A 180 48.05 -81.84 21.56
C ALA A 180 48.54 -80.39 21.36
N ASP A 181 47.63 -79.42 21.28
CA ASP A 181 47.96 -77.99 21.16
C ASP A 181 48.66 -77.48 22.43
N LEU A 182 48.22 -77.91 23.62
CA LEU A 182 48.92 -77.62 24.88
C LEU A 182 50.31 -78.24 24.91
N LYS A 183 50.51 -79.46 24.38
CA LYS A 183 51.84 -80.09 24.26
C LYS A 183 52.74 -79.34 23.27
N VAL A 184 52.20 -78.84 22.17
CA VAL A 184 52.96 -78.02 21.20
C VAL A 184 53.36 -76.69 21.84
N LEU A 185 52.43 -76.01 22.53
CA LEU A 185 52.71 -74.79 23.29
C LEU A 185 53.75 -75.04 24.40
N ALA A 186 53.64 -76.15 25.13
CA ALA A 186 54.61 -76.53 26.17
C ALA A 186 55.99 -76.85 25.60
N LYS A 187 56.09 -77.56 24.47
CA LYS A 187 57.37 -77.78 23.77
C LYS A 187 57.98 -76.48 23.28
N LYS A 188 57.16 -75.56 22.76
CA LYS A 188 57.62 -74.23 22.34
C LYS A 188 58.13 -73.42 23.53
N ALA A 189 57.48 -73.51 24.69
CA ALA A 189 57.92 -72.89 25.94
C ALA A 189 59.21 -73.53 26.50
N GLN A 190 59.37 -74.86 26.43
CA GLN A 190 60.59 -75.55 26.85
C GLN A 190 61.79 -75.27 25.92
N ALA A 191 61.54 -75.15 24.61
CA ALA A 191 62.56 -74.72 23.65
C ALA A 191 63.00 -73.27 23.91
N GLN A 192 62.10 -72.40 24.38
CA GLN A 192 62.43 -71.04 24.82
C GLN A 192 63.16 -70.99 26.18
N SER A 193 62.99 -71.96 27.09
CA SER A 193 63.77 -72.02 28.34
C SER A 193 65.16 -72.62 28.17
N GLN A 194 65.37 -73.50 27.18
CA GLN A 194 66.70 -74.05 26.85
C GLN A 194 67.60 -73.10 26.04
N SER A 195 67.05 -72.01 25.49
CA SER A 195 67.84 -70.94 24.85
C SER A 195 68.30 -69.85 25.83
N VAL A 196 68.06 -70.02 27.14
CA VAL A 196 68.39 -69.05 28.22
C VAL A 196 69.43 -69.63 29.21
N LEU A 197 69.95 -70.84 28.95
CA LEU A 197 71.22 -71.35 29.49
C LEU A 197 72.20 -71.52 28.33
#